data_AF-A0A962F8E1-F1
#
_entry.id   AF-A0A962F8E1-F1
#
_cell.length_a   1.000
_cell.length_b   1.000
_cell.length_c   1.000
_cell.angle_alpha   90.00
_cell.angle_beta   90.00
_cell.angle_gamma   90.00
#
_symmetry.space_group_name_H-M   'P 1'
#
loop_
_entity.id
_entity.type
_entity.pdbx_description
1 polymer ?
#
loop_
_entity_poly.entity_id
_entity_poly.type
_entity_poly.pdbx_seq_one_letter_code
_entity_poly.pdbx_strand_id
1 'polypeptide(L)'
;LRLATEVTEVDTTQTLTINSISVPGFRTRKHETSVELPSGGSMATAGLITNNSRHSITGLPGLLNLPILGALFRSRDYQRQETELMIIVTPYIAKSVSPNEIQRPDDGFTDASDPQAWLLGRVNRLYSTKSNPRAAQNWKGRFGFIQD
;
A
#
# COMPACT_ATOMS: atom_id res chain seq x y z
N LEU A 1 15.28 5.50 17.40
CA LEU A 1 14.85 5.48 15.99
C LEU A 1 13.77 6.55 15.82
N ARG A 2 13.93 7.52 14.90
CA ARG A 2 12.87 8.47 14.55
C ARG A 2 12.18 7.98 13.28
N LEU A 3 10.87 7.87 13.33
CA LEU A 3 10.03 7.33 12.26
C LEU A 3 9.07 8.42 11.81
N ALA A 4 9.05 8.68 10.50
CA ALA A 4 8.05 9.51 9.86
C ALA A 4 7.41 8.67 8.75
N THR A 5 6.09 8.54 8.78
CA THR A 5 5.30 7.79 7.80
C THR A 5 4.29 8.71 7.16
N GLU A 6 4.14 8.59 5.84
CA GLU A 6 3.21 9.36 5.03
C GLU A 6 2.52 8.44 4.03
N VAL A 7 1.19 8.44 4.04
CA VAL A 7 0.36 7.69 3.09
C VAL A 7 -0.58 8.66 2.43
N THR A 8 -0.49 8.77 1.10
CA THR A 8 -1.34 9.66 0.29
C THR A 8 -2.20 8.83 -0.63
N GLU A 9 -3.50 9.13 -0.66
CA GLU A 9 -4.46 8.52 -1.59
C GLU A 9 -5.22 9.62 -2.34
N VAL A 10 -5.68 9.30 -3.55
CA VAL A 10 -6.55 10.17 -4.33
C VAL A 10 -7.94 10.20 -3.68
N ASP A 11 -8.45 11.39 -3.39
CA ASP A 11 -9.77 11.60 -2.80
C ASP A 11 -10.71 12.26 -3.81
N THR A 12 -11.54 11.44 -4.44
CA THR A 12 -12.52 11.89 -5.44
C THR A 12 -13.69 12.65 -4.82
N THR A 13 -13.85 12.64 -3.48
CA THR A 13 -14.89 13.43 -2.79
C THR A 13 -14.52 14.90 -2.66
N GLN A 14 -13.22 15.22 -2.70
CA GLN A 14 -12.68 16.58 -2.68
C GLN A 14 -12.20 17.00 -4.07
N THR A 15 -13.08 16.90 -5.06
CA THR A 15 -12.74 17.25 -6.45
C THR A 15 -13.06 18.72 -6.74
N LEU A 16 -12.11 19.46 -7.31
CA LEU A 16 -12.31 20.83 -7.80
C LEU A 16 -12.46 20.81 -9.32
N THR A 17 -13.53 21.41 -9.83
CA THR A 17 -13.75 21.56 -11.27
C THR A 17 -13.42 22.98 -11.71
N ILE A 18 -12.44 23.15 -12.61
CA ILE A 18 -12.06 24.45 -13.20
C ILE A 18 -12.17 24.31 -14.71
N ASN A 19 -12.99 25.15 -15.36
CA ASN A 19 -13.18 25.16 -16.83
C ASN A 19 -13.45 23.75 -17.42
N SER A 20 -14.33 22.99 -16.76
CA SER A 20 -14.70 21.61 -17.16
C SER A 20 -13.59 20.55 -17.01
N ILE A 21 -12.47 20.88 -16.37
CA ILE A 21 -11.44 19.91 -15.96
C ILE A 21 -11.64 19.57 -14.49
N SER A 22 -11.74 18.27 -14.20
CA SER A 22 -11.92 17.72 -12.88
C SER A 22 -10.56 17.38 -12.26
N VAL A 23 -10.17 18.09 -11.20
CA VAL A 23 -8.93 17.85 -10.45
C VAL A 23 -9.30 17.19 -9.12
N PRO A 24 -8.96 15.91 -8.92
CA PRO A 24 -9.24 15.25 -7.65
C PRO A 24 -8.33 15.78 -6.55
N GLY A 25 -8.85 15.83 -5.33
CA GLY A 25 -8.07 16.13 -4.14
C GLY A 25 -7.19 14.94 -3.74
N PHE A 26 -6.32 15.18 -2.76
CA PHE A 26 -5.52 14.13 -2.13
C PHE A 26 -5.80 14.11 -0.64
N ARG A 27 -5.91 12.91 -0.07
CA ARG A 27 -5.98 12.70 1.37
C ARG A 27 -4.67 12.10 1.84
N THR A 28 -3.94 12.85 2.64
CA THR A 28 -2.65 12.45 3.19
C THR A 28 -2.76 12.19 4.69
N ARG A 29 -2.24 11.04 5.14
CA ARG A 29 -2.11 10.69 6.55
C ARG A 29 -0.63 10.72 6.92
N LYS A 30 -0.25 11.54 7.89
CA LYS A 30 1.12 11.67 8.38
C LYS A 30 1.21 11.26 9.84
N HIS A 31 2.27 10.55 10.20
CA HIS A 31 2.56 10.18 11.57
C HIS A 31 4.06 10.21 11.84
N GLU A 32 4.48 10.92 12.89
CA GLU A 32 5.86 11.02 13.34
C GLU A 32 5.97 10.53 14.79
N THR A 33 6.95 9.68 15.06
CA THR A 33 7.20 9.11 16.39
C THR A 33 8.67 8.77 16.59
N SER A 34 9.09 8.69 17.85
CA SER A 34 10.44 8.25 18.22
C SER A 34 10.32 7.03 19.10
N VAL A 35 10.95 5.94 18.69
CA VAL A 35 10.89 4.65 19.39
C VAL A 35 12.30 4.13 19.69
N GLU A 36 12.42 3.42 20.81
CA GLU A 36 13.63 2.71 21.22
C GLU A 36 13.28 1.21 21.33
N LEU A 37 13.92 0.40 20.49
CA LEU A 37 13.62 -1.02 20.33
C LEU A 37 14.93 -1.81 20.19
N PRO A 38 15.02 -3.02 20.76
CA PRO A 38 16.10 -3.94 20.45
C PRO A 38 15.98 -4.46 19.00
N SER A 39 17.10 -4.90 18.42
CA SER A 39 17.12 -5.48 17.07
C SER A 39 16.18 -6.70 16.99
N GLY A 40 15.31 -6.71 15.98
CA GLY A 40 14.31 -7.75 15.76
C GLY A 40 13.04 -7.62 16.61
N GLY A 41 12.99 -6.67 17.56
CA GLY A 41 11.77 -6.35 18.28
C GLY A 41 10.74 -5.69 17.36
N SER A 42 9.45 -5.99 17.52
CA SER A 42 8.37 -5.34 16.78
C SER A 42 7.52 -4.49 17.72
N MET A 43 7.12 -3.30 17.28
CA MET A 43 6.22 -2.42 18.03
C MET A 43 5.19 -1.81 17.09
N ALA A 44 3.94 -1.77 17.52
CA ALA A 44 2.88 -1.01 16.87
C ALA A 44 3.03 0.46 17.26
N THR A 45 3.27 1.33 16.29
CA THR A 45 3.64 2.73 16.53
C THR A 45 2.47 3.70 16.34
N ALA A 46 1.48 3.32 15.53
CA ALA A 46 0.26 4.09 15.31
C ALA A 46 -0.94 3.18 15.07
N GLY A 47 -2.10 3.60 15.56
CA GLY A 47 -3.40 3.01 15.27
C GLY A 47 -4.44 4.11 15.08
N LEU A 48 -5.30 3.99 14.06
CA LEU A 48 -6.43 4.90 13.82
C LEU A 48 -7.67 4.06 13.54
N ILE A 49 -8.73 4.31 14.32
CA ILE A 49 -10.08 3.79 14.07
C ILE A 49 -10.97 4.99 13.78
N THR A 50 -11.56 5.02 12.58
CA THR A 50 -12.49 6.07 12.16
C THR A 50 -13.88 5.45 12.00
N ASN A 51 -14.88 5.99 12.70
CA ASN A 51 -16.27 5.58 12.58
C ASN A 51 -17.13 6.79 12.16
N ASN A 52 -17.83 6.67 11.03
CA ASN A 52 -18.73 7.68 10.52
C ASN A 52 -20.15 7.09 10.42
N SER A 53 -21.06 7.60 11.23
CA SER A 53 -22.47 7.20 11.26
C SER A 53 -23.34 8.35 10.79
N ARG A 54 -24.07 8.15 9.68
CA ARG A 54 -25.08 9.09 9.18
C ARG A 54 -26.47 8.49 9.36
N HIS A 55 -27.32 9.26 10.04
CA HIS A 55 -28.74 9.01 10.16
C HIS A 55 -29.48 10.14 9.47
N SER A 56 -30.22 9.82 8.41
CA SER A 56 -31.13 10.76 7.76
C SER A 56 -32.55 10.24 7.85
N ILE A 57 -33.47 11.10 8.27
CA ILE A 57 -34.90 10.79 8.29
C ILE A 57 -35.57 11.80 7.38
N THR A 58 -36.19 11.29 6.32
CA THR A 58 -36.93 12.11 5.35
C THR A 58 -38.39 11.69 5.37
N GLY A 59 -39.34 12.62 5.32
CA GLY A 59 -40.76 12.25 5.32
C GLY A 59 -41.67 13.42 4.99
N LEU A 60 -42.97 13.14 4.88
CA LEU A 60 -44.00 14.15 4.66
C LEU A 60 -44.31 14.94 5.96
N PRO A 61 -44.14 16.28 5.99
CA PRO A 61 -44.38 17.07 7.18
C PRO A 61 -45.82 16.87 7.71
N GLY A 62 -45.97 16.73 9.02
CA GLY A 62 -47.25 16.44 9.68
C GLY A 62 -47.56 14.94 9.81
N LEU A 63 -47.54 14.18 8.72
CA LEU A 63 -47.89 12.74 8.72
C LEU A 63 -46.84 11.87 9.41
N LEU A 64 -45.58 12.31 9.40
CA LEU A 64 -44.46 11.63 10.03
C LEU A 64 -44.53 11.54 11.57
N ASN A 65 -45.38 12.34 12.21
CA ASN A 65 -45.56 12.35 13.68
C ASN A 65 -46.78 11.54 14.16
N LEU A 66 -47.53 10.90 13.26
CA LEU A 66 -48.70 10.12 13.66
C LEU A 66 -48.29 8.89 14.49
N PRO A 67 -48.93 8.64 15.65
CA PRO A 67 -48.70 7.42 16.40
C PRO A 67 -49.11 6.22 15.54
N ILE A 68 -48.30 5.15 15.57
CA ILE A 68 -48.48 3.90 14.81
C ILE A 68 -48.26 4.06 13.29
N LEU A 69 -48.82 5.09 12.65
CA LEU A 69 -48.81 5.26 11.19
C LEU A 69 -47.64 6.07 10.64
N GLY A 70 -46.98 6.93 11.45
CA GLY A 70 -45.90 7.81 10.99
C GLY A 70 -44.67 7.07 10.44
N ALA A 71 -44.52 5.77 10.73
CA ALA A 71 -43.48 4.93 10.15
C ALA A 71 -43.65 4.67 8.64
N LEU A 72 -44.88 4.72 8.11
CA LEU A 72 -45.17 4.52 6.69
C LEU A 72 -44.86 5.77 5.84
N PHE A 73 -44.79 6.94 6.48
CA PHE A 73 -44.59 8.24 5.84
C PHE A 73 -43.19 8.83 6.06
N ARG A 74 -42.27 8.03 6.63
CA ARG A 74 -40.86 8.39 6.80
C ARG A 74 -39.94 7.35 6.16
N SER A 75 -38.97 7.80 5.38
CA SER A 75 -37.80 7.03 4.99
C SER A 75 -36.68 7.24 6.02
N ARG A 76 -35.92 6.18 6.29
CA ARG A 76 -34.73 6.22 7.16
C ARG A 76 -33.55 5.71 6.39
N ASP A 77 -32.59 6.58 6.15
CA ASP A 77 -31.30 6.21 5.59
C ASP A 77 -30.30 6.10 6.75
N TYR A 78 -29.73 4.90 6.90
CA TYR A 78 -28.67 4.61 7.85
C TYR A 78 -27.41 4.20 7.09
N GLN A 79 -26.32 4.94 7.30
CA GLN A 79 -25.03 4.65 6.69
C GLN A 79 -23.95 4.65 7.77
N ARG A 80 -23.24 3.53 7.90
CA ARG A 80 -22.08 3.37 8.80
C ARG A 80 -20.83 3.05 7.98
N GLN A 81 -19.76 3.79 8.22
CA GLN A 81 -18.45 3.59 7.59
C GLN A 81 -17.38 3.46 8.67
N GLU A 82 -16.58 2.40 8.58
CA GLU A 82 -15.53 2.08 9.54
C GLU A 82 -14.20 1.91 8.79
N THR A 83 -13.14 2.58 9.24
CA THR A 83 -11.79 2.47 8.67
C THR A 83 -10.78 2.28 9.78
N GLU A 84 -9.94 1.25 9.63
CA GLU A 84 -8.87 0.91 10.56
C GLU A 84 -7.51 1.03 9.85
N LEU A 85 -6.52 1.58 10.55
CA LEU A 85 -5.14 1.66 10.08
C LEU A 85 -4.20 1.33 11.25
N MET A 86 -3.22 0.46 10.99
CA MET A 86 -2.16 0.11 11.95
C MET A 86 -0.79 0.19 11.28
N ILE A 87 0.17 0.79 11.97
CA ILE A 87 1.56 0.89 11.53
C ILE A 87 2.44 0.09 12.49
N ILE A 88 3.14 -0.91 11.96
CA ILE A 88 4.07 -1.77 12.71
C ILE A 88 5.48 -1.55 12.18
N VAL A 89 6.45 -1.46 13.08
CA VAL A 89 7.86 -1.34 12.72
C VAL A 89 8.69 -2.42 13.41
N THR A 90 9.60 -3.02 12.65
CA THR A 90 10.55 -4.06 13.10
C THR A 90 11.96 -3.69 12.61
N PRO A 91 12.80 -3.01 13.43
CA PRO A 91 14.16 -2.68 13.03
C PRO A 91 15.10 -3.88 13.13
N TYR A 92 16.10 -3.96 12.25
CA TYR A 92 17.19 -4.94 12.29
C TYR A 92 18.54 -4.23 12.22
N ILE A 93 19.52 -4.69 13.01
CA ILE A 93 20.92 -4.26 12.88
C ILE A 93 21.62 -5.16 11.86
N ALA A 94 22.02 -4.58 10.73
CA ALA A 94 22.84 -5.27 9.74
C ALA A 94 24.32 -5.25 10.12
N LYS A 95 25.02 -6.36 9.87
CA LYS A 95 26.49 -6.41 9.99
C LYS A 95 27.11 -5.72 8.77
N SER A 96 28.24 -5.03 8.98
CA SER A 96 29.04 -4.52 7.87
C SER A 96 29.60 -5.69 7.07
N VAL A 97 29.44 -5.62 5.74
CA VAL A 97 29.99 -6.59 4.78
C VAL A 97 30.96 -5.86 3.86
N SER A 98 31.96 -6.58 3.33
CA SER A 98 32.88 -5.97 2.38
C SER A 98 32.13 -5.54 1.11
N PRO A 99 32.52 -4.45 0.41
CA PRO A 99 31.83 -4.01 -0.80
C PRO A 99 31.73 -5.09 -1.90
N ASN A 100 32.62 -6.09 -1.86
CA ASN A 100 32.66 -7.21 -2.81
C ASN A 100 31.69 -8.36 -2.44
N GLU A 101 31.03 -8.27 -1.28
CA GLU A 101 30.02 -9.23 -0.79
C GLU A 101 28.58 -8.68 -0.90
N ILE A 102 28.42 -7.41 -1.25
CA ILE A 102 27.11 -6.81 -1.50
C ILE A 102 26.61 -7.30 -2.85
N GLN A 103 25.70 -8.28 -2.83
CA GLN A 103 25.00 -8.72 -4.04
C GLN A 103 24.07 -7.61 -4.49
N ARG A 104 24.31 -7.09 -5.69
CA ARG A 104 23.40 -6.14 -6.32
C ARG A 104 22.28 -6.91 -7.04
N PRO A 105 21.06 -6.35 -7.10
CA PRO A 105 19.96 -6.99 -7.83
C PRO A 105 20.24 -7.24 -9.32
N ASP A 106 21.17 -6.48 -9.90
CA ASP A 106 21.64 -6.57 -11.29
C ASP A 106 22.86 -7.49 -11.48
N ASP A 107 23.45 -8.02 -10.39
CA ASP A 107 24.58 -8.94 -10.49
C ASP A 107 24.16 -10.24 -11.20
N GLY A 108 24.82 -10.54 -12.33
CA GLY A 108 24.49 -11.69 -13.18
C GLY A 108 23.45 -11.41 -14.26
N PHE A 109 23.00 -10.16 -14.41
CA PHE A 109 22.25 -9.72 -15.59
C PHE A 109 23.18 -9.63 -16.80
N THR A 110 22.79 -10.27 -17.90
CA THR A 110 23.48 -10.17 -19.20
C THR A 110 22.42 -9.85 -20.24
N ASP A 111 22.64 -8.82 -21.06
CA ASP A 111 21.75 -8.54 -22.18
C ASP A 111 21.66 -9.75 -23.11
N ALA A 112 20.44 -10.12 -23.48
CA ALA A 112 20.16 -11.32 -24.26
C ALA A 112 20.72 -11.17 -25.69
N SER A 113 21.94 -11.64 -25.92
CA SER A 113 22.55 -11.78 -27.25
C SER A 113 22.46 -13.22 -27.80
N ASP A 114 21.73 -14.11 -27.12
CA ASP A 114 21.70 -15.55 -27.44
C ASP A 114 20.72 -15.86 -28.61
N PRO A 115 21.19 -16.42 -29.74
CA PRO A 115 20.33 -16.93 -30.82
C PRO A 115 19.28 -17.94 -30.32
N GLN A 116 19.55 -18.65 -29.20
CA GLN A 116 18.58 -19.55 -28.59
C GLN A 116 17.35 -18.84 -28.02
N ALA A 117 17.45 -17.59 -27.57
CA ALA A 117 16.29 -16.82 -27.11
C ALA A 117 15.33 -16.54 -28.27
N TRP A 118 15.89 -16.24 -29.45
CA TRP A 118 15.16 -15.97 -30.68
C TRP A 118 14.58 -17.24 -31.33
N LEU A 119 15.35 -18.33 -31.33
CA LEU A 119 14.96 -19.61 -31.95
C LEU A 119 14.11 -20.53 -31.07
N LEU A 120 14.30 -20.50 -29.74
CA LEU A 120 13.63 -21.39 -28.79
C LEU A 120 12.61 -20.66 -27.90
N GLY A 121 12.39 -19.36 -28.09
CA GLY A 121 11.37 -18.56 -27.38
C GLY A 121 11.59 -18.47 -25.87
N ARG A 122 12.83 -18.67 -25.39
CA ARG A 122 13.16 -18.64 -23.95
C ARG A 122 13.65 -17.25 -23.58
N VAL A 123 12.76 -16.45 -23.00
CA VAL A 123 13.00 -15.02 -22.70
C VAL A 123 13.80 -14.73 -21.42
N ASN A 124 13.88 -15.66 -20.46
CA ASN A 124 14.64 -15.46 -19.22
C ASN A 124 15.57 -16.66 -18.94
N ARG A 125 16.89 -16.42 -18.89
CA ARG A 125 17.87 -17.37 -18.37
C ARG A 125 18.85 -16.61 -17.48
N LEU A 126 18.96 -17.00 -16.22
CA LEU A 126 19.90 -16.41 -15.27
C LEU A 126 21.25 -17.10 -15.45
N TYR A 127 22.29 -16.35 -15.82
CA TYR A 127 23.65 -16.87 -15.89
C TYR A 127 24.32 -16.70 -14.53
N SER A 128 24.75 -17.81 -13.93
CA SER A 128 25.61 -17.77 -12.74
C SER A 128 27.05 -17.54 -13.20
N THR A 129 27.65 -16.44 -12.75
CA THR A 129 29.06 -16.14 -13.02
C THR A 129 29.97 -16.95 -12.08
N LYS A 130 31.24 -17.18 -12.49
CA LYS A 130 32.24 -17.90 -11.66
C LYS A 130 32.48 -17.23 -10.29
N SER A 131 32.17 -15.94 -10.14
CA SER A 131 32.30 -15.20 -8.89
C SER A 131 31.13 -15.44 -7.91
N ASN A 132 29.97 -15.94 -8.37
CA ASN A 132 28.84 -16.24 -7.48
C ASN A 132 27.99 -17.44 -7.94
N PRO A 133 28.48 -18.69 -7.70
CA PRO A 133 27.76 -19.92 -8.05
C PRO A 133 26.43 -20.13 -7.30
N ARG A 134 26.14 -19.33 -6.27
CA ARG A 134 24.96 -19.47 -5.40
C ARG A 134 23.72 -18.72 -5.89
N ALA A 135 23.89 -17.70 -6.75
CA ALA A 135 22.79 -16.86 -7.23
C ALA A 135 21.72 -17.66 -8.01
N ALA A 136 22.11 -18.76 -8.67
CA ALA A 136 21.21 -19.61 -9.45
C ALA A 136 20.59 -20.79 -8.67
N GLN A 137 21.08 -21.14 -7.48
CA GLN A 137 20.74 -22.43 -6.85
C GLN A 137 19.43 -22.42 -6.03
N ASN A 138 19.02 -21.28 -5.45
CA ASN A 138 18.00 -21.27 -4.40
C ASN A 138 16.70 -20.50 -4.72
N TRP A 139 16.55 -19.99 -5.95
CA TRP A 139 15.37 -19.17 -6.29
C TRP A 139 14.36 -19.94 -7.13
N LYS A 140 13.19 -20.23 -6.55
CA LYS A 140 12.05 -20.82 -7.25
C LYS A 140 10.91 -19.80 -7.29
N GLY A 141 10.58 -19.31 -8.48
CA GLY A 141 9.47 -18.36 -8.70
C GLY A 141 9.59 -17.63 -10.04
N ARG A 142 8.50 -16.99 -10.49
CA ARG A 142 8.53 -16.06 -11.64
C ARG A 142 8.87 -14.67 -11.07
N PHE A 143 10.09 -14.20 -11.30
CA PHE A 143 10.52 -12.87 -10.94
C PHE A 143 10.97 -12.12 -12.20
N GLY A 144 10.70 -10.82 -12.21
CA GLY A 144 11.10 -9.87 -13.24
C GLY A 144 11.26 -8.51 -12.58
N PHE A 145 12.17 -7.70 -13.10
CA PHE A 145 12.42 -6.34 -12.63
C PHE A 145 11.83 -5.35 -13.63
N ILE A 146 11.34 -4.21 -13.15
CA ILE A 146 10.99 -3.06 -13.98
C ILE A 146 12.21 -2.15 -14.00
N GLN A 147 12.70 -1.85 -15.19
CA GLN A 147 13.78 -0.89 -15.41
C GLN A 147 13.14 0.31 -16.12
N ASP A 148 13.38 1.51 -15.58
CA ASP A 148 12.95 2.80 -16.13
C ASP A 148 14.01 3.32 -17.12
#